data_AF-A0AAV6FKL2-F1
#
_entry.id   AF-A0AAV6FKL2-F1
#
_cell.length_a   1.000
_cell.length_b   1.000
_cell.length_c   1.000
_cell.angle_alpha   90.00
_cell.angle_beta   90.00
_cell.angle_gamma   90.00
#
_symmetry.space_group_name_H-M   'P 1'
#
loop_
_entity.id
_entity.type
_entity.pdbx_description
1 polymer ?
#
loop_
_entity_poly.entity_id
_entity_poly.type
_entity_poly.pdbx_seq_one_letter_code
_entity_poly.pdbx_strand_id
1 'polypeptide(L)'
;MKMRMARVRYHRCALVSAVAFILCCLMLKMYHHLVFPLDSKWSHFHQIYTHTCPFWSNISHNGTASPPAGLYTVHWNLTCSANDGTEVIPSHLPQSYQEFLGYRHCRAFPILLTPSPCEDDLYLLLAVKSTAVNVDRRAALRDTWGRAGRIQGRRVKLVFLMGRSQDQVPGHDLQQLLQWESRCYRDILQWDFADIFFNLPRKEVGFLSWFSRKCSSAQFAFKADDDVFVNSGNLVEFLTAHKPENHLFAGFIHSPEMPVRDRSSKYFVPVEMYPEGKLYPPFPSGGGYLMSR
;
A
#
# COMPACT_ATOMS: atom_id res chain seq x y z
N MET A 1 26.05 7.26 21.51
CA MET A 1 26.00 5.82 21.86
C MET A 1 25.92 5.03 20.57
N LYS A 2 27.02 4.37 20.15
CA LYS A 2 27.12 3.64 18.87
C LYS A 2 26.44 2.27 19.01
N MET A 3 25.45 1.96 18.17
CA MET A 3 24.99 0.57 18.01
C MET A 3 26.11 -0.25 17.36
N ARG A 4 26.75 -1.11 18.15
CA ARG A 4 27.56 -2.21 17.65
C ARG A 4 26.62 -3.37 17.36
N MET A 5 26.48 -3.72 16.08
CA MET A 5 26.01 -5.07 15.72
C MET A 5 27.08 -6.07 16.18
N ALA A 6 26.66 -7.06 16.97
CA ALA A 6 27.50 -8.16 17.38
C ALA A 6 27.89 -8.99 16.15
N ARG A 7 29.21 -9.10 15.90
CA ARG A 7 29.77 -9.98 14.87
C ARG A 7 29.87 -11.37 15.45
N VAL A 8 28.88 -12.23 15.20
CA VAL A 8 29.02 -13.67 15.46
C VAL A 8 29.90 -14.25 14.36
N ARG A 9 31.08 -14.76 14.73
CA ARG A 9 31.95 -15.51 13.83
C ARG A 9 31.31 -16.86 13.54
N TYR A 10 30.69 -17.00 12.38
CA TYR A 10 30.48 -18.31 11.74
C TYR A 10 31.42 -18.42 10.54
N HIS A 11 32.57 -19.07 10.76
CA HIS A 11 33.35 -19.59 9.65
C HIS A 11 32.63 -20.82 9.09
N ARG A 12 32.42 -20.81 7.76
CA ARG A 12 32.02 -21.95 6.92
C ARG A 12 30.61 -22.51 7.15
N CYS A 13 29.56 -21.74 6.86
CA CYS A 13 28.25 -22.29 6.47
C CYS A 13 27.28 -21.28 5.80
N ALA A 14 27.78 -20.24 5.11
CA ALA A 14 26.94 -19.11 4.69
C ALA A 14 26.33 -19.22 3.28
N LEU A 15 26.84 -20.09 2.39
CA LEU A 15 26.29 -20.19 1.03
C LEU A 15 25.02 -21.05 0.93
N VAL A 16 24.85 -22.03 1.82
CA VAL A 16 23.72 -22.97 1.74
C VAL A 16 22.42 -22.36 2.30
N SER A 17 22.52 -21.40 3.23
CA SER A 17 21.33 -20.81 3.90
C SER A 17 20.63 -19.71 3.08
N ALA A 18 21.37 -18.85 2.36
CA ALA A 18 20.77 -17.81 1.53
C ALA A 18 20.04 -18.40 0.31
N VAL A 19 20.63 -19.42 -0.31
CA VAL A 19 20.01 -20.15 -1.43
C VAL A 19 18.80 -20.94 -0.93
N ALA A 20 18.86 -21.57 0.25
CA ALA A 20 17.70 -22.24 0.85
C ALA A 20 16.57 -21.27 1.23
N PHE A 21 16.87 -20.04 1.67
CA PHE A 21 15.84 -19.03 1.99
C PHE A 21 15.20 -18.46 0.73
N ILE A 22 15.99 -18.17 -0.31
CA ILE A 22 15.48 -17.71 -1.61
C ILE A 22 14.67 -18.83 -2.28
N LEU A 23 15.16 -20.08 -2.25
CA LEU A 23 14.41 -21.23 -2.75
C LEU A 23 13.15 -21.48 -1.91
N CYS A 24 13.18 -21.30 -0.59
CA CYS A 24 11.98 -21.41 0.25
C CYS A 24 10.96 -20.31 -0.09
N CYS A 25 11.39 -19.06 -0.29
CA CYS A 25 10.51 -17.97 -0.71
C CYS A 25 9.98 -18.16 -2.14
N LEU A 26 10.79 -18.65 -3.08
CA LEU A 26 10.37 -18.95 -4.45
C LEU A 26 9.46 -20.17 -4.49
N MET A 27 9.74 -21.21 -3.70
CA MET A 27 8.89 -22.38 -3.54
C MET A 27 7.59 -22.00 -2.83
N LEU A 28 7.58 -21.12 -1.83
CA LEU A 28 6.36 -20.58 -1.24
C LEU A 28 5.57 -19.75 -2.25
N LYS A 29 6.22 -18.93 -3.10
CA LYS A 29 5.55 -18.17 -4.17
C LYS A 29 4.97 -19.08 -5.26
N MET A 30 5.72 -20.11 -5.65
CA MET A 30 5.27 -21.14 -6.60
C MET A 30 4.17 -22.01 -6.00
N TYR A 31 4.28 -22.41 -4.73
CA TYR A 31 3.26 -23.17 -4.01
C TYR A 31 2.00 -22.32 -3.82
N HIS A 32 2.11 -21.02 -3.55
CA HIS A 32 0.96 -20.12 -3.50
C HIS A 32 0.26 -19.99 -4.86
N HIS A 33 1.01 -19.99 -5.97
CA HIS A 33 0.44 -19.94 -7.33
C HIS A 33 -0.07 -21.30 -7.83
N LEU A 34 0.47 -22.42 -7.34
CA LEU A 34 0.09 -23.79 -7.75
C LEU A 34 -1.00 -24.40 -6.86
N VAL A 35 -1.08 -24.02 -5.58
CA VAL A 35 -2.02 -24.59 -4.59
C VAL A 35 -3.25 -23.71 -4.39
N PHE A 36 -3.14 -22.40 -4.65
CA PHE A 36 -4.27 -21.47 -4.54
C PHE A 36 -4.61 -20.87 -5.92
N PRO A 37 -5.33 -21.59 -6.80
CA PRO A 37 -5.89 -21.02 -8.03
C PRO A 37 -6.80 -19.83 -7.68
N LEU A 38 -7.03 -18.92 -8.63
CA LEU A 38 -7.87 -17.72 -8.42
C LEU A 38 -9.21 -18.06 -7.72
N ASP A 39 -9.86 -19.17 -8.07
CA ASP A 39 -11.08 -19.67 -7.39
C ASP A 39 -10.93 -19.91 -5.88
N SER A 40 -9.77 -20.37 -5.43
CA SER A 40 -9.51 -20.62 -4.00
C SER A 40 -9.32 -19.34 -3.18
N LYS A 41 -8.82 -18.26 -3.80
CA LYS A 41 -8.80 -16.94 -3.15
C LYS A 41 -10.23 -16.44 -2.91
N TRP A 42 -11.16 -16.78 -3.81
CA TRP A 42 -12.56 -16.36 -3.73
C TRP A 42 -13.43 -17.23 -2.83
N SER A 43 -13.13 -18.53 -2.72
CA SER A 43 -13.73 -19.36 -1.68
C SER A 43 -13.26 -18.93 -0.29
N HIS A 44 -11.98 -18.59 -0.14
CA HIS A 44 -11.44 -18.02 1.09
C HIS A 44 -11.98 -16.61 1.36
N PHE A 45 -12.18 -15.79 0.33
CA PHE A 45 -12.92 -14.53 0.41
C PHE A 45 -14.31 -14.78 1.01
N HIS A 46 -15.10 -15.69 0.43
CA HIS A 46 -16.44 -15.97 0.94
C HIS A 46 -16.41 -16.42 2.42
N GLN A 47 -15.45 -17.28 2.79
CA GLN A 47 -15.30 -17.77 4.16
C GLN A 47 -14.82 -16.71 5.16
N ILE A 48 -13.88 -15.82 4.77
CA ILE A 48 -13.40 -14.72 5.62
C ILE A 48 -14.56 -13.77 5.91
N TYR A 49 -15.31 -13.35 4.89
CA TYR A 49 -16.36 -12.33 5.05
C TYR A 49 -17.64 -12.85 5.72
N THR A 50 -18.03 -14.12 5.52
CA THR A 50 -19.23 -14.69 6.17
C THR A 50 -19.09 -14.83 7.69
N HIS A 51 -17.87 -15.06 8.20
CA HIS A 51 -17.64 -15.29 9.63
C HIS A 51 -17.09 -14.08 10.40
N THR A 52 -16.40 -13.14 9.74
CA THR A 52 -15.73 -12.04 10.45
C THR A 52 -16.38 -10.66 10.28
N CYS A 53 -17.30 -10.51 9.33
CA CYS A 53 -18.01 -9.27 9.13
C CYS A 53 -19.44 -9.33 9.75
N PRO A 54 -19.74 -8.51 10.77
CA PRO A 54 -21.06 -8.49 11.43
C PRO A 54 -22.24 -8.14 10.49
N PHE A 55 -21.94 -7.57 9.32
CA PHE A 55 -22.94 -7.28 8.30
C PHE A 55 -23.58 -8.56 7.73
N TRP A 56 -22.82 -9.66 7.64
CA TRP A 56 -23.31 -10.92 7.05
C TRP A 56 -24.24 -11.70 7.98
N SER A 57 -24.06 -11.63 9.30
CA SER A 57 -24.98 -12.26 10.25
C SER A 57 -26.41 -11.70 10.17
N ASN A 58 -26.58 -10.48 9.63
CA ASN A 58 -27.91 -9.86 9.45
C ASN A 58 -28.53 -10.11 8.06
N ILE A 59 -27.74 -10.40 7.02
CA ILE A 59 -28.25 -10.65 5.66
C ILE A 59 -28.71 -12.09 5.47
N SER A 60 -28.08 -13.06 6.16
CA SER A 60 -28.53 -14.46 6.12
C SER A 60 -29.96 -14.68 6.61
N HIS A 61 -30.57 -13.69 7.28
CA HIS A 61 -31.97 -13.73 7.72
C HIS A 61 -32.97 -13.08 6.76
N ASN A 62 -32.52 -12.20 5.86
CA ASN A 62 -33.39 -11.52 4.90
C ASN A 62 -32.73 -11.59 3.51
N GLY A 63 -32.89 -12.74 2.85
CA GLY A 63 -32.46 -12.90 1.48
C GLY A 63 -33.13 -11.86 0.58
N THR A 64 -32.34 -10.94 0.03
CA THR A 64 -32.47 -10.25 -1.28
C THR A 64 -31.61 -8.99 -1.28
N ALA A 65 -30.46 -9.05 -1.95
CA ALA A 65 -29.81 -7.86 -2.50
C ALA A 65 -28.81 -8.26 -3.60
N SER A 66 -29.30 -8.57 -4.79
CA SER A 66 -28.48 -8.57 -6.00
C SER A 66 -28.30 -7.12 -6.46
N PRO A 67 -27.07 -6.61 -6.66
CA PRO A 67 -26.88 -5.27 -7.17
C PRO A 67 -27.18 -5.18 -8.68
N PRO A 68 -27.60 -4.02 -9.19
CA PRO A 68 -27.84 -3.83 -10.62
C PRO A 68 -26.53 -3.90 -11.40
N ALA A 69 -26.56 -4.62 -12.52
CA ALA A 69 -25.47 -4.69 -13.49
C ALA A 69 -25.37 -3.34 -14.25
N GLY A 70 -24.54 -2.44 -13.74
CA GLY A 70 -24.14 -1.23 -14.46
C GLY A 70 -22.75 -1.41 -15.05
N LEU A 71 -22.64 -1.39 -16.38
CA LEU A 71 -21.37 -1.22 -17.08
C LEU A 71 -20.82 0.18 -16.76
N TYR A 72 -19.87 0.27 -15.82
CA TYR A 72 -19.19 1.53 -15.53
C TYR A 72 -18.15 1.80 -16.62
N THR A 73 -18.47 2.70 -17.55
CA THR A 73 -17.49 3.30 -18.44
C THR A 73 -16.50 4.14 -17.61
N VAL A 74 -15.20 3.91 -17.85
CA VAL A 74 -14.10 4.60 -17.15
C VAL A 74 -14.01 6.04 -17.64
N HIS A 75 -14.71 6.95 -16.97
CA HIS A 75 -14.40 8.36 -17.02
C HIS A 75 -13.65 8.74 -15.74
N TRP A 76 -12.36 9.03 -15.86
CA TRP A 76 -11.59 9.68 -14.81
C TRP A 76 -12.21 11.04 -14.58
N ASN A 77 -12.93 11.23 -13.48
CA ASN A 77 -13.46 12.54 -13.10
C ASN A 77 -12.33 13.34 -12.43
N LEU A 78 -11.22 13.47 -13.15
CA LEU A 78 -10.12 14.36 -12.80
C LEU A 78 -10.66 15.77 -12.98
N THR A 79 -10.85 16.48 -11.88
CA THR A 79 -10.97 17.95 -11.90
C THR A 79 -9.69 18.64 -12.36
N CYS A 80 -8.66 17.86 -12.70
CA CYS A 80 -7.36 18.29 -13.19
C CYS A 80 -7.24 17.96 -14.69
N SER A 81 -6.99 18.98 -15.52
CA SER A 81 -6.67 18.80 -16.93
C SER A 81 -5.20 18.42 -17.12
N ALA A 82 -4.91 17.74 -18.23
CA ALA A 82 -3.54 17.57 -18.69
C ALA A 82 -2.89 18.96 -18.86
N ASN A 83 -1.60 19.05 -18.54
CA ASN A 83 -0.87 20.28 -18.73
C ASN A 83 -0.76 20.59 -20.23
N ASP A 84 -1.42 21.65 -20.69
CA ASP A 84 -1.37 22.14 -22.07
C ASP A 84 -0.18 23.10 -22.33
N GLY A 85 0.76 23.15 -21.36
CA GLY A 85 1.98 23.95 -21.47
C GLY A 85 2.98 23.39 -22.49
N THR A 86 3.87 24.25 -22.98
CA THR A 86 4.89 24.05 -24.04
C THR A 86 5.90 22.90 -23.85
N GLU A 87 5.75 22.03 -22.85
CA GLU A 87 6.58 20.83 -22.71
C GLU A 87 6.04 19.74 -23.63
N VAL A 88 6.70 19.53 -24.77
CA VAL A 88 6.42 18.42 -25.68
C VAL A 88 6.65 17.12 -24.92
N ILE A 89 5.56 16.42 -24.58
CA ILE A 89 5.62 15.08 -23.98
C ILE A 89 6.20 14.14 -25.05
N PRO A 90 7.32 13.46 -24.79
CA PRO A 90 7.95 12.64 -25.81
C PRO A 90 7.10 11.42 -26.18
N SER A 91 6.71 11.33 -27.45
CA SER A 91 5.79 10.30 -27.96
C SER A 91 6.38 8.89 -28.00
N HIS A 92 7.71 8.76 -27.93
CA HIS A 92 8.40 7.47 -27.86
C HIS A 92 8.35 6.81 -26.48
N LEU A 93 7.93 7.54 -25.44
CA LEU A 93 7.78 6.98 -24.11
C LEU A 93 6.53 6.09 -24.03
N PRO A 94 6.50 5.06 -23.17
CA PRO A 94 5.28 4.27 -22.96
C PRO A 94 4.13 5.15 -22.45
N GLN A 95 2.89 4.77 -22.76
CA GLN A 95 1.69 5.57 -22.43
C GLN A 95 1.64 5.99 -20.95
N SER A 96 1.97 5.10 -20.02
CA SER A 96 1.99 5.42 -18.58
C SER A 96 2.94 6.58 -18.23
N TYR A 97 4.07 6.69 -18.92
CA TYR A 97 5.05 7.77 -18.75
C TYR A 97 4.52 9.08 -19.30
N GLN A 98 3.89 9.04 -20.47
CA GLN A 98 3.24 10.21 -21.07
C GLN A 98 2.13 10.75 -20.15
N GLU A 99 1.29 9.86 -19.62
CA GLU A 99 0.24 10.20 -18.67
C GLU A 99 0.81 10.78 -17.37
N PHE A 100 1.89 10.23 -16.82
CA PHE A 100 2.49 10.86 -15.65
C PHE A 100 2.99 12.26 -15.96
N LEU A 101 3.72 12.47 -17.05
CA LEU A 101 4.26 13.78 -17.42
C LEU A 101 3.14 14.80 -17.64
N GLY A 102 2.06 14.41 -18.33
CA GLY A 102 0.91 15.27 -18.59
C GLY A 102 0.09 15.63 -17.35
N TYR A 103 0.13 14.82 -16.29
CA TYR A 103 -0.68 15.02 -15.07
C TYR A 103 0.17 15.16 -13.79
N ARG A 104 1.49 15.38 -13.90
CA ARG A 104 2.41 15.43 -12.74
C ARG A 104 2.11 16.58 -11.77
N HIS A 105 1.46 17.64 -12.25
CA HIS A 105 1.01 18.80 -11.48
C HIS A 105 -0.27 18.51 -10.68
N CYS A 106 -1.03 17.49 -11.04
CA CYS A 106 -2.25 17.13 -10.32
C CYS A 106 -1.91 16.57 -8.94
N ARG A 107 -2.47 17.19 -7.90
CA ARG A 107 -2.27 16.80 -6.48
C ARG A 107 -3.58 16.47 -5.75
N ALA A 108 -4.72 16.74 -6.38
CA ALA A 108 -6.04 16.47 -5.82
C ALA A 108 -6.69 15.33 -6.61
N PHE A 109 -6.98 14.23 -5.92
CA PHE A 109 -7.65 13.06 -6.47
C PHE A 109 -8.93 12.82 -5.66
N PRO A 110 -10.10 12.61 -6.31
CA PRO A 110 -11.32 12.27 -5.60
C PRO A 110 -11.14 11.04 -4.71
N ILE A 111 -11.70 11.08 -3.51
CA ILE A 111 -11.75 9.92 -2.60
C ILE A 111 -13.06 9.18 -2.89
N LEU A 112 -12.96 7.89 -3.22
CA LEU A 112 -14.09 7.01 -3.51
C LEU A 112 -14.59 6.27 -2.26
N LEU A 113 -13.66 5.83 -1.41
CA LEU A 113 -13.94 5.14 -0.14
C LEU A 113 -13.13 5.80 0.96
N THR A 114 -13.77 6.04 2.10
CA THR A 114 -13.14 6.63 3.27
C THR A 114 -13.16 5.66 4.44
N PRO A 115 -12.05 5.55 5.20
CA PRO A 115 -12.05 4.79 6.43
C PRO A 115 -12.83 5.55 7.51
N SER A 116 -13.03 4.89 8.66
CA SER A 116 -13.53 5.54 9.87
C SER A 116 -12.62 6.74 10.27
N PRO A 117 -13.16 7.81 10.87
CA PRO A 117 -12.36 8.93 11.38
C PRO A 117 -11.28 8.48 12.36
N CYS A 118 -10.13 9.15 12.37
CA CYS A 118 -9.09 8.88 13.35
C CYS A 118 -9.51 9.37 14.74
N GLU A 119 -9.22 8.58 15.76
CA GLU A 119 -9.53 8.90 17.14
C GLU A 119 -8.60 9.98 17.70
N ASP A 120 -9.07 10.74 18.68
CA ASP A 120 -8.32 11.88 19.25
C ASP A 120 -7.03 11.44 19.95
N ASP A 121 -7.00 10.23 20.53
CA ASP A 121 -5.83 9.64 21.19
C ASP A 121 -5.05 8.66 20.29
N LEU A 122 -5.18 8.76 18.97
CA LEU A 122 -4.49 7.87 18.03
C LEU A 122 -2.97 8.05 18.12
N TYR A 123 -2.26 7.01 18.56
CA TYR A 123 -0.81 7.04 18.68
C TYR A 123 -0.13 6.73 17.36
N LEU A 124 -0.56 5.65 16.70
CA LEU A 124 0.07 5.15 15.50
C LEU A 124 -0.95 4.77 14.42
N LEU A 125 -0.78 5.33 13.23
CA LEU A 125 -1.47 4.91 12.03
C LEU A 125 -0.59 3.95 11.22
N LEU A 126 -1.04 2.71 11.03
CA LEU A 126 -0.50 1.78 10.06
C LEU A 126 -1.16 2.05 8.70
N ALA A 127 -0.41 2.58 7.75
CA ALA A 127 -0.88 2.93 6.41
C ALA A 127 -0.29 1.96 5.37
N VAL A 128 -1.06 0.95 4.97
CA VAL A 128 -0.57 -0.16 4.16
C VAL A 128 -1.03 -0.02 2.71
N LYS A 129 -0.09 0.03 1.76
CA LYS A 129 -0.41 0.03 0.32
C LYS A 129 -0.88 -1.37 -0.08
N SER A 130 -2.04 -1.45 -0.73
CA SER A 130 -2.61 -2.70 -1.26
C SER A 130 -3.29 -2.43 -2.60
N THR A 131 -3.71 -3.48 -3.31
CA THR A 131 -4.58 -3.43 -4.51
C THR A 131 -5.85 -4.23 -4.27
N ALA A 132 -6.92 -4.01 -5.06
CA ALA A 132 -8.22 -4.63 -4.80
C ALA A 132 -8.17 -6.16 -4.75
N VAL A 133 -7.32 -6.78 -5.58
CA VAL A 133 -7.17 -8.24 -5.71
C VAL A 133 -6.51 -8.87 -4.49
N ASN A 134 -5.70 -8.13 -3.71
CA ASN A 134 -4.93 -8.65 -2.57
C ASN A 134 -5.77 -8.80 -1.30
N VAL A 135 -6.98 -9.34 -1.40
CA VAL A 135 -7.91 -9.45 -0.27
C VAL A 135 -7.38 -10.38 0.82
N ASP A 136 -6.76 -11.49 0.41
CA ASP A 136 -6.10 -12.46 1.29
C ASP A 136 -4.99 -11.81 2.14
N ARG A 137 -4.16 -10.96 1.53
CA ARG A 137 -3.12 -10.22 2.25
C ARG A 137 -3.73 -9.28 3.27
N ARG A 138 -4.76 -8.52 2.88
CA ARG A 138 -5.45 -7.60 3.81
C ARG A 138 -6.09 -8.34 4.97
N ALA A 139 -6.72 -9.49 4.73
CA ALA A 139 -7.27 -10.34 5.78
C ALA A 139 -6.17 -10.83 6.75
N ALA A 140 -5.08 -11.41 6.21
CA ALA A 140 -3.95 -11.86 7.02
C ALA A 140 -3.34 -10.71 7.85
N LEU A 141 -3.27 -9.50 7.30
CA LEU A 141 -2.77 -8.32 7.99
C LEU A 141 -3.65 -7.94 9.19
N ARG A 142 -4.98 -7.95 9.02
CA ARG A 142 -5.93 -7.67 10.11
C ARG A 142 -5.80 -8.68 11.25
N ASP A 143 -5.53 -9.94 10.92
CA ASP A 143 -5.44 -11.03 11.89
C ASP A 143 -4.05 -11.16 12.55
N THR A 144 -3.04 -10.46 12.00
CA THR A 144 -1.65 -10.55 12.47
C THR A 144 -1.12 -9.19 12.92
N TRP A 145 -0.08 -8.66 12.27
CA TRP A 145 0.65 -7.50 12.75
C TRP A 145 -0.07 -6.17 12.53
N GLY A 146 -1.00 -6.12 11.57
CA GLY A 146 -1.83 -4.97 11.27
C GLY A 146 -3.04 -4.83 12.20
N ARG A 147 -3.20 -5.72 13.19
CA ARG A 147 -4.36 -5.72 14.09
C ARG A 147 -4.54 -4.37 14.77
N ALA A 148 -5.66 -3.71 14.45
CA ALA A 148 -6.06 -2.45 15.07
C ALA A 148 -6.47 -2.68 16.53
N GLY A 149 -6.32 -1.65 17.38
CA GLY A 149 -6.67 -1.70 18.79
C GLY A 149 -5.60 -1.07 19.69
N ARG A 150 -5.34 -1.69 20.84
CA ARG A 150 -4.28 -1.24 21.75
C ARG A 150 -3.09 -2.20 21.74
N ILE A 151 -1.92 -1.67 21.43
CA ILE A 151 -0.64 -2.37 21.51
C ILE A 151 0.18 -1.67 22.59
N GLN A 152 0.56 -2.40 23.64
CA GLN A 152 1.29 -1.83 24.79
C GLN A 152 0.63 -0.55 25.35
N GLY A 153 -0.70 -0.55 25.45
CA GLY A 153 -1.51 0.57 25.94
C GLY A 153 -1.73 1.73 24.94
N ARG A 154 -1.00 1.75 23.82
CA ARG A 154 -1.11 2.78 22.77
C ARG A 154 -2.13 2.41 21.72
N ARG A 155 -2.95 3.37 21.29
CA ARG A 155 -3.95 3.15 20.24
C ARG A 155 -3.28 3.07 18.87
N VAL A 156 -3.57 2.01 18.14
CA VAL A 156 -3.06 1.72 16.79
C VAL A 156 -4.24 1.51 15.85
N LYS A 157 -4.19 2.14 14.68
CA LYS A 157 -5.21 2.05 13.64
C LYS A 157 -4.59 1.55 12.34
N LEU A 158 -5.31 0.71 11.61
CA LEU A 158 -4.94 0.26 10.27
C LEU A 158 -5.78 0.98 9.22
N VAL A 159 -5.13 1.40 8.13
CA VAL A 159 -5.78 1.88 6.91
C VAL A 159 -5.06 1.31 5.68
N PHE A 160 -5.81 0.71 4.78
CA PHE A 160 -5.35 0.28 3.46
C PHE A 160 -5.47 1.40 2.44
N LEU A 161 -4.40 1.64 1.69
CA LEU A 161 -4.28 2.68 0.67
C LEU A 161 -4.48 2.06 -0.71
N MET A 162 -5.55 2.48 -1.40
CA MET A 162 -6.05 1.85 -2.62
C MET A 162 -6.25 2.88 -3.75
N GLY A 163 -6.08 2.46 -4.99
CA GLY A 163 -6.62 3.14 -6.17
C GLY A 163 -7.75 2.32 -6.79
N ARG A 164 -8.12 2.64 -8.04
CA ARG A 164 -8.98 1.80 -8.87
C ARG A 164 -8.18 0.65 -9.46
N SER A 165 -8.62 -0.57 -9.21
CA SER A 165 -8.03 -1.75 -9.84
C SER A 165 -8.14 -1.68 -11.35
N GLN A 166 -7.11 -2.17 -12.05
CA GLN A 166 -7.18 -2.44 -13.49
C GLN A 166 -7.29 -3.95 -13.77
N ASP A 167 -7.10 -4.78 -12.73
CA ASP A 167 -7.21 -6.22 -12.83
C ASP A 167 -8.63 -6.65 -13.20
N GLN A 168 -8.73 -7.63 -14.10
CA GLN A 168 -10.00 -8.25 -14.48
C GLN A 168 -10.02 -9.66 -13.94
N VAL A 169 -11.08 -9.99 -13.19
CA VAL A 169 -11.27 -11.32 -12.62
C VAL A 169 -12.62 -11.84 -13.13
N PRO A 170 -12.65 -12.90 -13.94
CA PRO A 170 -13.88 -13.45 -14.49
C PRO A 170 -14.92 -13.72 -13.39
N GLY A 171 -16.16 -13.23 -13.59
CA GLY A 171 -17.25 -13.42 -12.64
C GLY A 171 -17.23 -12.54 -11.39
N HIS A 172 -16.22 -11.67 -11.23
CA HIS A 172 -16.06 -10.85 -10.02
C HIS A 172 -15.86 -9.37 -10.33
N ASP A 173 -16.73 -8.52 -9.78
CA ASP A 173 -16.54 -7.07 -9.78
C ASP A 173 -15.70 -6.66 -8.56
N LEU A 174 -14.41 -6.38 -8.80
CA LEU A 174 -13.47 -6.00 -7.75
C LEU A 174 -13.84 -4.70 -7.04
N GLN A 175 -14.49 -3.75 -7.71
CA GLN A 175 -14.90 -2.49 -7.09
C GLN A 175 -16.06 -2.74 -6.12
N GLN A 176 -17.01 -3.57 -6.52
CA GLN A 176 -18.11 -3.99 -5.67
C GLN A 176 -17.62 -4.78 -4.44
N LEU A 177 -16.67 -5.70 -4.63
CA LEU A 177 -16.03 -6.44 -3.54
C LEU A 177 -15.32 -5.51 -2.56
N LEU A 178 -14.58 -4.52 -3.07
CA LEU A 178 -13.89 -3.55 -2.23
C LEU A 178 -14.86 -2.63 -1.47
N GLN A 179 -15.98 -2.24 -2.08
CA GLN A 179 -17.05 -1.50 -1.40
C GLN A 179 -17.64 -2.31 -0.23
N TRP A 180 -17.86 -3.61 -0.41
CA TRP A 180 -18.34 -4.48 0.67
C TRP A 180 -17.31 -4.60 1.79
N GLU A 181 -16.04 -4.84 1.46
CA GLU A 181 -14.96 -4.88 2.44
C GLU A 181 -14.86 -3.58 3.24
N SER A 182 -14.97 -2.43 2.55
CA SER A 182 -14.94 -1.11 3.18
C SER A 182 -16.10 -0.89 4.14
N ARG A 183 -17.29 -1.45 3.87
CA ARG A 183 -18.43 -1.40 4.80
C ARG A 183 -18.19 -2.26 6.02
N CYS A 184 -17.57 -3.42 5.84
CA CYS A 184 -17.27 -4.38 6.90
C CYS A 184 -16.23 -3.87 7.90
N TYR A 185 -15.06 -3.44 7.41
CA TYR A 185 -13.92 -3.15 8.28
C TYR A 185 -13.65 -1.65 8.48
N ARG A 186 -14.20 -0.79 7.60
CA ARG A 186 -14.05 0.67 7.68
C ARG A 186 -12.59 1.13 7.76
N ASP A 187 -11.71 0.41 7.07
CA ASP A 187 -10.26 0.61 7.05
C ASP A 187 -9.70 0.81 5.63
N ILE A 188 -10.53 1.10 4.63
CA ILE A 188 -10.10 1.35 3.25
C ILE A 188 -10.16 2.84 2.92
N LEU A 189 -9.05 3.37 2.42
CA LEU A 189 -8.94 4.68 1.79
C LEU A 189 -8.66 4.48 0.30
N GLN A 190 -9.64 4.81 -0.55
CA GLN A 190 -9.54 4.63 -2.00
C GLN A 190 -9.60 5.97 -2.73
N TRP A 191 -8.68 6.19 -3.66
CA TRP A 191 -8.71 7.33 -4.60
C TRP A 191 -9.12 6.92 -6.02
N ASP A 192 -9.63 7.90 -6.77
CA ASP A 192 -10.02 7.74 -8.17
C ASP A 192 -8.83 7.92 -9.14
N PHE A 193 -7.88 6.99 -9.10
CA PHE A 193 -6.85 6.84 -10.14
C PHE A 193 -6.47 5.36 -10.30
N ALA A 194 -5.95 4.97 -11.47
CA ALA A 194 -5.52 3.60 -11.73
C ALA A 194 -4.41 3.15 -10.75
N ASP A 195 -4.64 2.05 -10.04
CA ASP A 195 -3.73 1.48 -9.06
C ASP A 195 -2.66 0.61 -9.73
N ILE A 196 -1.73 1.29 -10.39
CA ILE A 196 -0.58 0.68 -11.06
C ILE A 196 0.71 1.13 -10.38
N PHE A 197 1.78 0.33 -10.53
CA PHE A 197 3.08 0.60 -9.92
C PHE A 197 3.58 2.04 -10.17
N PHE A 198 3.38 2.54 -11.39
CA PHE A 198 3.82 3.88 -11.77
C PHE A 198 3.06 5.02 -11.06
N ASN A 199 1.83 4.76 -10.59
CA ASN A 199 0.98 5.71 -9.87
C ASN A 199 1.17 5.65 -8.33
N LEU A 200 2.11 4.83 -7.82
CA LEU A 200 2.42 4.82 -6.39
C LEU A 200 2.77 6.21 -5.80
N PRO A 201 3.44 7.13 -6.52
CA PRO A 201 3.63 8.51 -6.03
C PRO A 201 2.30 9.27 -5.82
N ARG A 202 1.27 9.02 -6.64
CA ARG A 202 -0.06 9.63 -6.44
C ARG A 202 -0.71 9.09 -5.16
N LYS A 203 -0.57 7.78 -4.91
CA LYS A 203 -1.00 7.15 -3.65
C LYS A 203 -0.27 7.75 -2.46
N GLU A 204 1.01 8.04 -2.59
CA GLU A 204 1.80 8.70 -1.53
C GLU A 204 1.33 10.12 -1.25
N VAL A 205 1.22 10.96 -2.29
CA VAL A 205 0.73 12.34 -2.13
C VAL A 205 -0.68 12.34 -1.56
N GLY A 206 -1.57 11.46 -2.06
CA GLY A 206 -2.93 11.30 -1.55
C GLY A 206 -2.94 10.94 -0.07
N PHE A 207 -2.12 9.96 0.33
CA PHE A 207 -1.99 9.53 1.73
C PHE A 207 -1.48 10.67 2.62
N LEU A 208 -0.34 11.29 2.31
CA LEU A 208 0.23 12.38 3.10
C LEU A 208 -0.77 13.53 3.26
N SER A 209 -1.47 13.83 2.18
CA SER A 209 -2.50 14.85 2.14
C SER A 209 -3.72 14.51 3.00
N TRP A 210 -4.15 13.24 3.05
CA TRP A 210 -5.22 12.76 3.92
C TRP A 210 -4.77 12.70 5.38
N PHE A 211 -3.58 12.17 5.65
CA PHE A 211 -2.97 12.07 6.97
C PHE A 211 -2.88 13.45 7.65
N SER A 212 -2.38 14.44 6.92
CA SER A 212 -2.26 15.82 7.41
C SER A 212 -3.61 16.44 7.80
N ARG A 213 -4.65 16.26 6.97
CA ARG A 213 -5.94 17.00 7.06
C ARG A 213 -7.09 16.26 7.72
N LYS A 214 -7.12 14.93 7.64
CA LYS A 214 -8.26 14.08 8.06
C LYS A 214 -7.91 13.12 9.19
N CYS A 215 -6.63 12.90 9.46
CA CYS A 215 -6.14 12.08 10.55
C CYS A 215 -5.17 12.87 11.45
N SER A 216 -5.54 14.11 11.77
CA SER A 216 -4.63 15.05 12.41
C SER A 216 -4.27 14.74 13.86
N SER A 217 -5.02 13.85 14.50
CA SER A 217 -4.79 13.36 15.85
C SER A 217 -3.69 12.30 15.94
N ALA A 218 -3.35 11.63 14.83
CA ALA A 218 -2.31 10.62 14.81
C ALA A 218 -0.93 11.22 15.11
N GLN A 219 -0.22 10.68 16.10
CA GLN A 219 1.12 11.14 16.46
C GLN A 219 2.21 10.66 15.47
N PHE A 220 2.08 9.41 15.01
CA PHE A 220 2.99 8.78 14.07
C PHE A 220 2.24 8.03 12.98
N ALA A 221 2.88 7.86 11.84
CA ALA A 221 2.46 6.92 10.80
C ALA A 221 3.59 5.94 10.48
N PHE A 222 3.23 4.68 10.33
CA PHE A 222 4.07 3.66 9.71
C PHE A 222 3.46 3.27 8.38
N LYS A 223 4.21 3.45 7.31
CA LYS A 223 3.79 3.04 5.97
C LYS A 223 4.49 1.75 5.58
N ALA A 224 3.75 0.84 4.93
CA ALA A 224 4.29 -0.44 4.43
C ALA A 224 3.59 -0.91 3.15
N ASP A 225 4.19 -1.92 2.51
CA ASP A 225 3.54 -2.76 1.50
C ASP A 225 2.71 -3.87 2.17
N ASP A 226 1.79 -4.49 1.43
CA ASP A 226 0.93 -5.57 1.93
C ASP A 226 1.60 -6.95 1.96
N ASP A 227 2.87 -7.04 1.53
CA ASP A 227 3.67 -8.27 1.47
C ASP A 227 4.87 -8.29 2.42
N VAL A 228 4.84 -7.44 3.45
CA VAL A 228 5.87 -7.42 4.51
C VAL A 228 5.34 -7.95 5.83
N PHE A 229 6.26 -8.31 6.72
CA PHE A 229 5.98 -8.59 8.12
C PHE A 229 6.54 -7.47 9.00
N VAL A 230 5.77 -7.06 10.00
CA VAL A 230 6.15 -5.99 10.94
C VAL A 230 5.98 -6.50 12.36
N ASN A 231 6.97 -6.26 13.21
CA ASN A 231 6.78 -6.45 14.64
C ASN A 231 6.18 -5.16 15.24
N SER A 232 4.85 -5.08 15.29
CA SER A 232 4.12 -3.88 15.73
C SER A 232 4.40 -3.51 17.18
N GLY A 233 4.69 -4.49 18.06
CA GLY A 233 5.13 -4.23 19.44
C GLY A 233 6.48 -3.50 19.51
N ASN A 234 7.47 -3.97 18.75
CA ASN A 234 8.78 -3.31 18.67
C ASN A 234 8.66 -1.91 18.05
N LEU A 235 7.75 -1.74 17.09
CA LEU A 235 7.51 -0.45 16.45
C LEU A 235 6.92 0.56 17.44
N VAL A 236 5.94 0.16 18.25
CA VAL A 236 5.41 1.00 19.34
C VAL A 236 6.48 1.32 20.37
N GLU A 237 7.27 0.32 20.78
CA GLU A 237 8.38 0.51 21.73
C GLU A 237 9.41 1.51 21.22
N PHE A 238 9.85 1.39 19.96
CA PHE A 238 10.78 2.34 19.32
C PHE A 238 10.24 3.78 19.35
N LEU A 239 8.95 3.97 19.11
CA LEU A 239 8.32 5.28 19.10
C LEU A 239 8.22 5.91 20.49
N THR A 240 8.28 5.14 21.58
CA THR A 240 8.28 5.71 22.94
C THR A 240 9.49 6.59 23.24
N ALA A 241 10.61 6.35 22.57
CA ALA A 241 11.83 7.14 22.69
C ALA A 241 11.80 8.42 21.83
N HIS A 242 10.73 8.64 21.05
CA HIS A 242 10.62 9.74 20.09
C HIS A 242 9.42 10.63 20.42
N LYS A 243 9.61 11.93 20.20
CA LYS A 243 8.53 12.91 20.31
C LYS A 243 7.95 13.21 18.92
N PRO A 244 6.62 13.31 18.76
CA PRO A 244 6.01 13.62 17.46
C PRO A 244 6.49 14.93 16.85
N GLU A 245 6.93 15.89 17.66
CA GLU A 245 7.38 17.21 17.20
C GLU A 245 8.80 17.19 16.59
N ASN A 246 9.55 16.10 16.73
CA ASN A 246 10.95 16.02 16.33
C ASN A 246 11.16 15.60 14.85
N HIS A 247 10.14 15.74 13.99
CA HIS A 247 10.21 15.43 12.55
C HIS A 247 10.85 14.07 12.25
N LEU A 248 10.40 13.02 12.96
CA LEU A 248 10.92 11.67 12.77
C LEU A 248 10.68 11.22 11.33
N PHE A 249 11.73 10.70 10.69
CA PHE A 249 11.62 9.96 9.44
C PHE A 249 12.64 8.82 9.47
N ALA A 250 12.18 7.58 9.66
CA ALA A 250 13.04 6.45 9.98
C ALA A 250 12.67 5.19 9.19
N GLY A 251 13.67 4.45 8.76
CA GLY A 251 13.53 3.23 7.98
C GLY A 251 14.88 2.80 7.40
N PHE A 252 14.86 1.93 6.40
CA PHE A 252 16.07 1.66 5.60
C PHE A 252 16.24 2.79 4.59
N ILE A 253 17.10 3.76 4.89
CA ILE A 253 17.34 4.92 4.02
C ILE A 253 18.42 4.57 3.00
N HIS A 254 18.06 4.57 1.73
CA HIS A 254 18.99 4.49 0.62
C HIS A 254 19.89 5.73 0.60
N SER A 255 21.18 5.51 0.41
CA SER A 255 22.11 6.61 0.10
C SER A 255 21.84 7.11 -1.33
N PRO A 256 22.32 8.32 -1.69
CA PRO A 256 22.14 8.85 -3.04
C PRO A 256 22.60 7.84 -4.11
N GLU A 257 21.72 7.52 -5.04
CA GLU A 257 21.96 6.52 -6.10
C GLU A 257 21.43 7.00 -7.45
N MET A 258 21.94 6.40 -8.54
CA MET A 258 21.55 6.75 -9.90
C MET A 258 20.19 6.13 -10.26
N PRO A 259 19.34 6.84 -11.02
CA PRO A 259 18.14 6.25 -11.61
C PRO A 259 18.46 5.02 -12.45
N VAL A 260 17.62 3.99 -12.37
CA VAL A 260 17.77 2.79 -13.20
C VAL A 260 17.44 3.14 -14.65
N ARG A 261 18.39 2.92 -15.57
CA ARG A 261 18.25 3.22 -17.01
C ARG A 261 17.97 1.99 -17.88
N ASP A 262 17.95 0.80 -17.28
CA ASP A 262 17.56 -0.43 -17.95
C ASP A 262 16.03 -0.44 -18.17
N ARG A 263 15.61 -0.42 -19.44
CA ARG A 263 14.19 -0.43 -19.86
C ARG A 263 13.43 -1.69 -19.44
N SER A 264 14.14 -2.79 -19.16
CA SER A 264 13.52 -4.03 -18.70
C SER A 264 13.21 -4.02 -17.20
N SER A 265 13.81 -3.09 -16.45
CA SER A 265 13.56 -2.95 -15.02
C SER A 265 12.22 -2.30 -14.74
N LYS A 266 11.49 -2.84 -13.75
CA LYS A 266 10.27 -2.21 -13.22
C LYS A 266 10.52 -0.82 -12.62
N TYR A 267 11.79 -0.50 -12.30
CA TYR A 267 12.22 0.79 -11.75
C TYR A 267 12.85 1.72 -12.81
N PHE A 268 12.70 1.40 -14.10
CA PHE A 268 13.21 2.23 -15.19
C PHE A 268 12.74 3.68 -15.05
N VAL A 269 13.67 4.62 -15.21
CA VAL A 269 13.36 6.05 -15.31
C VAL A 269 14.09 6.65 -16.53
N PRO A 270 13.36 7.22 -17.50
CA PRO A 270 13.94 7.79 -18.70
C PRO A 270 14.60 9.16 -18.40
N VAL A 271 15.50 9.60 -19.27
CA VAL A 271 16.29 10.84 -19.08
C VAL A 271 15.43 12.09 -19.10
N GLU A 272 14.33 12.03 -19.83
CA GLU A 272 13.31 13.08 -19.98
C GLU A 272 12.54 13.33 -18.67
N MET A 273 12.50 12.34 -17.77
CA MET A 273 11.89 12.50 -16.44
C MET A 273 12.92 12.87 -15.37
N TYR A 274 14.14 12.34 -15.49
CA TYR A 274 15.20 12.58 -14.53
C TYR A 274 16.52 12.73 -15.28
N PRO A 275 17.11 13.94 -15.33
CA PRO A 275 18.30 14.21 -16.12
C PRO A 275 19.49 13.30 -15.79
N GLU A 276 20.37 13.12 -16.77
CA GLU A 276 21.64 12.42 -16.56
C GLU A 276 22.54 13.13 -15.54
N GLY A 277 23.45 12.36 -14.92
CA GLY A 277 24.41 12.88 -13.95
C GLY A 277 23.82 13.31 -12.60
N LYS A 278 22.50 13.24 -12.41
CA LYS A 278 21.83 13.58 -11.16
C LYS A 278 21.51 12.32 -10.35
N LEU A 279 21.82 12.35 -9.05
CA LEU A 279 21.50 11.30 -8.09
C LEU A 279 20.16 11.56 -7.42
N TYR A 280 19.42 10.50 -7.10
CA TYR A 280 18.31 10.61 -6.17
C TYR A 280 18.79 11.12 -4.80
N PRO A 281 18.01 11.97 -4.12
CA PRO A 281 18.31 12.30 -2.72
C PRO A 281 18.14 11.04 -1.85
N PRO A 282 18.62 11.03 -0.59
CA PRO A 282 18.34 9.93 0.33
C PRO A 282 16.83 9.69 0.47
N PHE A 283 16.39 8.44 0.40
CA PHE A 283 14.98 8.07 0.44
C PHE A 283 14.76 6.73 1.15
N PRO A 284 13.58 6.49 1.76
CA PRO A 284 13.31 5.23 2.43
C PRO A 284 13.03 4.11 1.43
N SER A 285 13.42 2.89 1.76
CA SER A 285 13.04 1.71 1.00
C SER A 285 11.52 1.49 0.97
N GLY A 286 11.05 0.81 -0.07
CA GLY A 286 9.62 0.56 -0.31
C GLY A 286 8.93 -0.30 0.74
N GLY A 287 9.68 -1.19 1.42
CA GLY A 287 9.13 -2.15 2.39
C GLY A 287 8.52 -1.51 3.63
N GLY A 288 8.99 -0.32 4.02
CA GLY A 288 8.30 0.49 5.01
C GLY A 288 9.17 1.53 5.71
N TYR A 289 8.50 2.55 6.26
CA TYR A 289 9.12 3.62 7.04
C TYR A 289 8.15 4.24 8.04
N LEU A 290 8.73 4.80 9.09
CA LEU A 290 8.09 5.61 10.10
C LEU A 290 8.22 7.09 9.77
N MET A 291 7.17 7.83 10.07
CA MET A 291 7.20 9.29 10.12
C MET A 291 6.42 9.81 11.32
N SER A 292 6.88 10.93 11.89
CA SER A 292 6.01 11.73 12.76
C SER A 292 5.01 12.53 11.93
N ARG A 293 4.03 13.10 12.62
CA ARG A 293 3.14 14.10 12.04
C ARG A 293 3.90 15.33 11.51
#